data_AF-A0A7Z6UQI5-F1
#
_entry.id   AF-A0A7Z6UQI5-F1
#
_cell.length_a   1.000
_cell.length_b   1.000
_cell.length_c   1.000
_cell.angle_alpha   90.00
_cell.angle_beta   90.00
_cell.angle_gamma   90.00
#
_symmetry.space_group_name_H-M   'P 1'
#
loop_
_entity.id
_entity.type
_entity.pdbx_description
1 polymer ?
#
loop_
_entity_poly.entity_id
_entity_poly.type
_entity_poly.pdbx_seq_one_letter_code
_entity_poly.pdbx_strand_id
1 'polypeptide(L)'
;NLAYVIYTSGSTGKPKGAGNSHRALVNRLHWMQKAYALDGSDTVLQKTPFSFDVSVWEFFWPLMTGARLAMALPGDHRDPERLVQTIREHQITTLHFVPSMLQAFMAHPQVESCNTLRRVVCSGEALPAELAAQVLKR
;
A
#
# COMPACT_ATOMS: atom_id res chain seq x y z
N ASN A 1 -11.15 -19.92 11.55
CA ASN A 1 -9.71 -19.77 11.83
C ASN A 1 -9.31 -18.30 11.73
N LEU A 2 -8.51 -17.81 12.67
CA LEU A 2 -7.83 -16.51 12.56
C LEU A 2 -6.78 -16.58 11.44
N ALA A 3 -6.64 -15.49 10.69
CA ALA A 3 -5.60 -15.32 9.68
C ALA A 3 -4.45 -14.46 10.21
N TYR A 4 -4.76 -13.38 10.94
CA TYR A 4 -3.76 -12.52 11.56
C TYR A 4 -4.31 -11.82 12.80
N VAL A 5 -3.39 -11.34 13.65
CA VAL A 5 -3.67 -10.47 14.79
C VAL A 5 -2.70 -9.30 14.72
N ILE A 6 -3.22 -8.08 14.71
CA ILE A 6 -2.42 -6.85 14.78
C ILE A 6 -2.71 -6.14 16.09
N TYR A 7 -1.66 -5.74 16.80
CA TYR A 7 -1.79 -5.03 18.05
C TYR A 7 -1.84 -3.52 17.83
N THR A 8 -2.76 -2.85 18.50
CA THR A 8 -2.93 -1.40 18.46
C THR A 8 -2.84 -0.80 19.86
N SER A 9 -2.67 0.53 19.95
CA SER A 9 -2.66 1.24 21.22
C SER A 9 -4.01 1.05 21.95
N GLY A 10 -3.94 0.62 23.20
CA GLY A 10 -5.11 0.47 24.05
C GLY A 10 -5.27 1.67 24.98
N SER A 11 -6.51 2.13 25.16
CA SER A 11 -6.86 3.20 26.11
C SER A 11 -6.46 2.93 27.57
N THR A 12 -6.16 1.68 27.91
CA THR A 12 -5.74 1.23 29.25
C THR A 12 -4.22 1.16 29.42
N GLY A 13 -3.45 1.64 28.45
CA GLY A 13 -1.98 1.55 28.43
C GLY A 13 -1.42 0.17 28.03
N LYS A 14 -2.28 -0.83 27.86
CA LYS A 14 -1.90 -2.16 27.34
C LYS A 14 -2.36 -2.32 25.89
N PRO A 15 -1.48 -2.76 24.96
CA PRO A 15 -1.89 -3.03 23.58
C PRO A 15 -3.05 -4.03 23.48
N LYS A 16 -3.96 -3.80 22.54
CA LYS A 16 -5.10 -4.70 22.26
C LYS A 16 -4.90 -5.39 20.93
N GLY A 17 -5.09 -6.71 20.88
CA GLY A 17 -4.99 -7.50 19.65
C GLY A 17 -6.28 -7.47 18.85
N ALA A 18 -6.23 -6.95 17.62
CA ALA A 18 -7.32 -7.02 16.65
C ALA A 18 -7.19 -8.31 15.83
N GLY A 19 -7.95 -9.34 16.21
CA GLY A 19 -7.97 -10.63 15.51
C GLY A 19 -8.86 -10.59 14.26
N ASN A 20 -8.29 -10.93 13.11
CA ASN A 20 -9.00 -10.96 11.84
C ASN A 20 -9.11 -12.40 11.32
N SER A 21 -10.33 -12.83 10.99
CA SER A 21 -10.58 -14.17 10.48
C SER A 21 -10.16 -14.33 9.02
N HIS A 22 -9.82 -15.56 8.62
CA HIS A 22 -9.56 -15.89 7.22
C HIS A 22 -10.71 -15.48 6.29
N ARG A 23 -11.97 -15.72 6.70
CA ARG A 23 -13.15 -15.32 5.92
C ARG A 23 -13.22 -13.81 5.71
N ALA A 24 -12.89 -13.01 6.72
CA ALA A 24 -12.89 -11.55 6.61
C ALA A 24 -11.80 -11.06 5.64
N LEU A 25 -10.59 -11.61 5.73
CA LEU A 25 -9.50 -11.32 4.81
C LEU A 25 -9.88 -11.64 3.36
N VAL A 26 -10.37 -12.86 3.13
CA VAL A 26 -10.80 -13.32 1.80
C VAL A 26 -11.89 -12.41 1.22
N ASN A 27 -12.89 -12.04 2.02
CA ASN A 27 -13.94 -11.10 1.59
C ASN A 27 -13.34 -9.75 1.14
N ARG A 28 -12.40 -9.19 1.93
CA ARG A 28 -11.76 -7.92 1.63
C ARG A 28 -10.92 -7.97 0.36
N LEU A 29 -10.18 -9.06 0.12
CA LEU A 29 -9.35 -9.25 -1.09
C LEU A 29 -10.20 -9.48 -2.35
N HIS A 30 -11.29 -10.27 -2.25
CA HIS A 30 -12.22 -10.46 -3.37
C HIS A 30 -12.92 -9.17 -3.75
N TRP A 31 -13.33 -8.34 -2.78
CA TRP A 31 -13.85 -7.01 -3.07
C TRP A 31 -12.82 -6.15 -3.80
N MET A 32 -11.56 -6.15 -3.32
CA MET A 32 -10.47 -5.39 -3.93
C MET A 32 -10.23 -5.83 -5.37
N GLN A 33 -10.22 -7.15 -5.60
CA GLN A 33 -10.05 -7.71 -6.92
C GLN A 33 -11.21 -7.37 -7.86
N LYS A 34 -12.45 -7.41 -7.37
CA LYS A 34 -13.61 -7.03 -8.18
C LYS A 34 -13.60 -5.54 -8.53
N ALA A 35 -13.20 -4.68 -7.59
CA ALA A 35 -13.20 -3.24 -7.78
C ALA A 35 -12.05 -2.76 -8.68
N TYR A 36 -10.90 -3.44 -8.61
CA TYR A 36 -9.67 -2.91 -9.19
C TYR A 36 -8.96 -3.86 -10.17
N ALA A 37 -9.35 -5.14 -10.25
CA ALA A 37 -8.87 -6.08 -11.27
C ALA A 37 -7.34 -6.13 -11.45
N LEU A 38 -6.60 -6.45 -10.38
CA LEU A 38 -5.15 -6.68 -10.47
C LEU A 38 -4.89 -7.95 -11.30
N ASP A 39 -3.88 -7.93 -12.18
CA ASP A 39 -3.53 -9.07 -13.03
C ASP A 39 -2.01 -9.36 -13.08
N GLY A 40 -1.61 -10.36 -13.86
CA GLY A 40 -0.21 -10.81 -13.96
C GLY A 40 0.76 -9.78 -14.55
N SER A 41 0.27 -8.68 -15.14
CA SER A 41 1.09 -7.56 -15.62
C SER A 41 1.45 -6.55 -14.52
N ASP A 42 0.83 -6.68 -13.34
CA ASP A 42 1.04 -5.74 -12.24
C ASP A 42 2.21 -6.12 -11.33
N THR A 43 2.86 -5.09 -10.78
CA THR A 43 3.81 -5.22 -9.69
C THR A 43 3.35 -4.39 -8.50
N VAL A 44 3.03 -5.08 -7.40
CA VAL A 44 2.64 -4.47 -6.12
C VAL A 44 3.89 -4.27 -5.27
N LEU A 45 4.04 -3.07 -4.69
CA LEU A 45 5.10 -2.78 -3.73
C LEU A 45 4.64 -3.15 -2.30
N GLN A 46 5.33 -4.10 -1.69
CA GLN A 46 5.31 -4.31 -0.24
C GLN A 46 6.25 -3.29 0.40
N LYS A 47 5.69 -2.28 1.06
CA LYS A 47 6.48 -1.30 1.82
C LYS A 47 5.91 -1.01 3.19
N THR A 48 4.64 -1.32 3.40
CA THR A 48 3.97 -1.02 4.66
C THR A 48 4.50 -1.96 5.73
N PRO A 49 4.97 -1.46 6.90
CA PRO A 49 5.43 -2.34 7.96
C PRO A 49 4.35 -3.36 8.33
N PHE A 50 4.74 -4.62 8.53
CA PHE A 50 3.81 -5.74 8.75
C PHE A 50 2.96 -5.60 10.04
N SER A 51 3.33 -4.65 10.92
CA SER A 51 2.55 -4.26 12.09
C SER A 51 1.31 -3.42 11.76
N PHE A 52 1.13 -2.98 10.51
CA PHE A 52 -0.06 -2.25 10.04
C PHE A 52 -0.87 -3.13 9.08
N ASP A 53 -2.19 -3.07 9.18
CA ASP A 53 -3.13 -3.93 8.46
C ASP A 53 -3.13 -3.73 6.94
N VAL A 54 -2.79 -2.54 6.47
CA VAL A 54 -2.55 -2.25 5.05
C VAL A 54 -1.53 -3.21 4.43
N SER A 55 -0.49 -3.63 5.17
CA SER A 55 0.51 -4.59 4.66
C SER A 55 -0.12 -5.93 4.24
N VAL A 56 -1.26 -6.31 4.82
CA VAL A 56 -1.90 -7.60 4.57
C VAL A 56 -2.35 -7.72 3.12
N TRP A 57 -2.94 -6.67 2.54
CA TRP A 57 -3.30 -6.75 1.12
C TRP A 57 -2.08 -6.64 0.21
N GLU A 58 -1.02 -5.93 0.63
CA GLU A 58 0.26 -5.90 -0.13
C GLU A 58 0.84 -7.32 -0.24
N PHE A 59 0.80 -8.11 0.84
CA PHE A 59 1.27 -9.50 0.84
C PHE A 59 0.39 -10.44 0.01
N PHE A 60 -0.93 -10.43 0.25
CA PHE A 60 -1.79 -11.51 -0.25
C PHE A 60 -2.49 -11.22 -1.57
N TRP A 61 -2.78 -9.95 -1.88
CA TRP A 61 -3.50 -9.62 -3.12
C TRP A 61 -2.75 -10.03 -4.39
N PRO A 62 -1.46 -9.69 -4.60
CA PRO A 62 -0.75 -10.10 -5.81
C PRO A 62 -0.58 -11.62 -5.92
N LEU A 63 -0.41 -12.31 -4.79
CA LEU A 63 -0.27 -13.77 -4.76
C LEU A 63 -1.58 -14.49 -5.14
N MET A 64 -2.74 -13.86 -4.93
CA MET A 64 -4.04 -14.39 -5.32
C MET A 64 -4.29 -14.27 -6.84
N THR A 65 -3.64 -13.31 -7.51
CA THR A 65 -3.93 -12.95 -8.91
C THR A 65 -2.80 -13.32 -9.88
N GLY A 66 -1.67 -13.80 -9.37
CA GLY A 66 -0.47 -14.07 -10.16
C GLY A 66 0.34 -12.81 -10.51
N ALA A 67 0.07 -11.68 -9.85
CA ALA A 67 0.87 -10.46 -9.99
C ALA A 67 2.20 -10.59 -9.24
N ARG A 68 3.16 -9.71 -9.57
CA ARG A 68 4.46 -9.67 -8.89
C ARG A 68 4.37 -8.90 -7.57
N LEU A 69 5.02 -9.42 -6.53
CA LEU A 69 5.27 -8.71 -5.28
C LEU A 69 6.73 -8.26 -5.22
N ALA A 70 6.98 -6.94 -5.11
CA ALA A 70 8.30 -6.36 -4.90
C ALA A 70 8.44 -5.90 -3.45
N MET A 71 9.58 -6.16 -2.81
CA MET A 71 9.82 -5.85 -1.40
C MET A 71 10.67 -4.60 -1.27
N ALA A 72 10.20 -3.58 -0.55
CA ALA A 72 11.03 -2.43 -0.18
C ALA A 72 12.08 -2.80 0.87
N LEU A 73 13.24 -2.13 0.85
CA LEU A 73 14.22 -2.31 1.92
C LEU A 73 13.73 -1.69 3.24
N PRO A 74 14.23 -2.17 4.40
CA PRO A 74 13.90 -1.60 5.69
C PRO A 74 14.18 -0.08 5.73
N GLY A 75 13.15 0.71 6.04
CA GLY A 75 13.25 2.17 6.15
C GLY A 75 12.83 2.95 4.89
N ASP A 76 12.95 2.37 3.70
CA ASP A 76 12.70 3.05 2.42
C ASP A 76 11.26 3.58 2.27
N HIS A 77 10.29 2.97 2.96
CA HIS A 77 8.89 3.40 2.97
C HIS A 77 8.66 4.84 3.45
N ARG A 78 9.68 5.49 4.06
CA ARG A 78 9.63 6.87 4.57
C ARG A 78 10.43 7.85 3.70
N ASP A 79 11.12 7.38 2.67
CA ASP A 79 12.04 8.17 1.86
C ASP A 79 11.51 8.29 0.42
N PRO A 80 11.07 9.49 -0.01
CA PRO A 80 10.58 9.71 -1.37
C PRO A 80 11.59 9.35 -2.48
N GLU A 81 12.89 9.64 -2.28
CA GLU A 81 13.93 9.36 -3.29
C GLU A 81 14.06 7.83 -3.47
N ARG A 82 14.12 7.09 -2.35
CA ARG A 82 14.14 5.61 -2.39
C ARG A 82 12.89 5.03 -3.02
N LEU A 83 11.72 5.60 -2.76
CA LEU A 83 10.48 5.17 -3.38
C LEU A 83 10.51 5.40 -4.90
N VAL A 84 10.94 6.56 -5.36
CA VAL A 84 11.11 6.85 -6.80
C VAL A 84 12.06 5.84 -7.44
N GLN A 85 13.23 5.60 -6.82
CA GLN A 85 14.19 4.61 -7.31
C GLN A 85 13.55 3.21 -7.40
N THR A 86 12.89 2.77 -6.33
CA THR A 86 12.24 1.45 -6.25
C THR A 86 11.14 1.30 -7.29
N ILE A 87 10.32 2.34 -7.50
CA ILE A 87 9.25 2.36 -8.50
C ILE A 87 9.83 2.11 -9.89
N ARG A 88 10.91 2.82 -10.23
CA ARG A 88 11.57 2.69 -11.53
C ARG A 88 12.28 1.35 -11.68
N GLU A 89 13.02 0.90 -10.68
CA GLU A 89 13.80 -0.32 -10.75
C GLU A 89 12.91 -1.56 -10.86
N HIS A 90 11.80 -1.58 -10.12
CA HIS A 90 10.91 -2.74 -10.07
C HIS A 90 9.66 -2.59 -10.93
N GLN A 91 9.51 -1.48 -11.66
CA GLN A 91 8.36 -1.20 -12.52
C GLN A 91 7.04 -1.32 -11.74
N ILE A 92 7.01 -0.72 -10.55
CA ILE A 92 5.84 -0.79 -9.65
C ILE A 92 4.63 -0.20 -10.36
N THR A 93 3.50 -0.91 -10.31
CA THR A 93 2.22 -0.46 -10.88
C THR A 93 1.20 -0.09 -9.80
N THR A 94 1.31 -0.72 -8.62
CA THR A 94 0.37 -0.54 -7.51
C THR A 94 1.11 -0.35 -6.19
N LEU A 95 0.78 0.71 -5.44
CA LEU A 95 1.31 0.95 -4.09
C LEU A 95 0.33 1.73 -3.21
N HIS A 96 0.60 1.70 -1.90
CA HIS A 96 -0.13 2.43 -0.87
C HIS A 96 0.57 3.73 -0.45
N PHE A 97 -0.17 4.75 -0.04
CA PHE A 97 0.36 5.84 0.79
C PHE A 97 -0.57 6.18 1.96
N VAL A 98 0.01 6.66 3.07
CA VAL A 98 -0.72 7.58 3.95
C VAL A 98 -0.68 8.99 3.34
N PRO A 99 -1.73 9.82 3.47
CA PRO A 99 -1.79 11.14 2.83
C PRO A 99 -0.57 12.03 3.05
N SER A 100 -0.03 12.09 4.27
CA SER A 100 1.20 12.85 4.59
C SER A 100 2.41 12.39 3.76
N MET A 101 2.61 11.08 3.61
CA MET A 101 3.69 10.52 2.79
C MET A 101 3.43 10.70 1.28
N LEU A 102 2.15 10.64 0.85
CA LEU A 102 1.78 10.94 -0.54
C LEU A 102 2.16 12.38 -0.89
N GLN A 103 1.91 13.33 0.01
CA GLN A 103 2.30 14.73 -0.19
C GLN A 103 3.82 14.89 -0.34
N ALA A 104 4.60 14.26 0.55
CA ALA A 104 6.07 14.27 0.48
C ALA A 104 6.58 13.64 -0.84
N PHE A 105 6.00 12.52 -1.25
CA PHE A 105 6.32 11.86 -2.52
C PHE A 105 5.99 12.73 -3.74
N MET A 106 4.83 13.38 -3.74
CA MET A 106 4.39 14.25 -4.83
C MET A 106 5.25 15.51 -4.99
N ALA A 107 5.86 15.99 -3.91
CA ALA A 107 6.80 17.11 -3.90
C ALA A 107 8.20 16.73 -4.41
N HIS A 108 8.50 15.44 -4.58
CA HIS A 108 9.81 14.99 -5.02
C HIS A 108 10.07 15.38 -6.49
N PRO A 109 11.22 15.98 -6.86
CA PRO A 109 11.47 16.47 -8.22
C PRO A 109 11.38 15.40 -9.31
N GLN A 110 11.75 14.15 -8.99
CA GLN A 110 11.76 13.04 -9.94
C GLN A 110 10.46 12.22 -9.97
N VAL A 111 9.41 12.64 -9.28
CA VAL A 111 8.16 11.89 -9.22
C VAL A 111 7.53 11.66 -10.60
N GLU A 112 7.76 12.54 -11.57
CA GLU A 112 7.28 12.40 -12.95
C GLU A 112 7.90 11.21 -13.69
N SER A 113 9.04 10.71 -13.21
CA SER A 113 9.66 9.50 -13.76
C SER A 113 8.98 8.20 -13.31
N CYS A 114 8.02 8.26 -12.39
CA CYS A 114 7.23 7.12 -11.90
C CYS A 114 6.04 6.80 -12.83
N ASN A 115 6.31 6.67 -14.13
CA ASN A 115 5.30 6.51 -15.18
C ASN A 115 4.68 5.10 -15.27
N THR A 116 5.16 4.14 -14.48
CA THR A 116 4.59 2.79 -14.40
C THR A 116 3.41 2.69 -13.44
N LEU A 117 3.23 3.70 -12.59
CA LEU A 117 2.15 3.72 -11.60
C LEU A 117 0.79 3.79 -12.28
N ARG A 118 -0.02 2.74 -12.07
CA ARG A 118 -1.42 2.67 -12.50
C ARG A 118 -2.39 2.90 -11.35
N ARG A 119 -1.94 2.59 -10.12
CA ARG A 119 -2.79 2.62 -8.93
C ARG A 119 -2.05 3.12 -7.71
N VAL A 120 -2.59 4.18 -7.13
CA VAL A 120 -2.21 4.69 -5.83
C VAL A 120 -3.38 4.53 -4.87
N VAL A 121 -3.23 3.67 -3.87
CA VAL A 121 -4.21 3.51 -2.79
C VAL A 121 -3.83 4.44 -1.64
N CYS A 122 -4.76 5.22 -1.12
CA CYS A 122 -4.48 6.15 -0.03
C CYS A 122 -5.43 5.94 1.15
N SER A 123 -4.90 5.79 2.36
CA SER A 123 -5.71 5.60 3.58
C SER A 123 -4.90 5.88 4.86
N GLY A 124 -5.58 6.00 6.00
CA GLY A 124 -4.96 6.14 7.32
C GLY A 124 -5.03 7.55 7.90
N GLU A 125 -5.26 8.56 7.07
CA GLU A 125 -5.51 9.95 7.46
C GLU A 125 -6.59 10.54 6.55
N ALA A 126 -7.05 11.75 6.85
CA ALA A 126 -7.91 12.50 5.93
C ALA A 126 -7.10 12.84 4.66
N LEU A 127 -7.66 12.55 3.48
CA LEU A 127 -7.05 12.86 2.19
C LEU A 127 -7.51 14.24 1.71
N PRO A 128 -6.63 15.25 1.60
CA PRO A 128 -6.99 16.55 1.04
C PRO A 128 -7.43 16.42 -0.43
N ALA A 129 -8.50 17.11 -0.81
CA ALA A 129 -9.04 17.04 -2.16
C ALA A 129 -8.04 17.55 -3.20
N GLU A 130 -7.27 18.57 -2.85
CA GLU A 130 -6.24 19.17 -3.71
C GLU A 130 -5.11 18.16 -3.99
N LEU A 131 -4.69 17.39 -2.98
CA LEU A 131 -3.66 16.36 -3.13
C LEU A 131 -4.16 15.23 -4.05
N ALA A 132 -5.41 14.78 -3.86
CA ALA A 132 -6.02 13.79 -4.74
C ALA A 132 -6.09 14.30 -6.19
N ALA A 133 -6.49 15.55 -6.40
CA ALA A 133 -6.55 16.17 -7.73
C ALA A 133 -5.18 16.30 -8.38
N GLN A 134 -4.11 16.59 -7.62
CA GLN A 134 -2.75 16.64 -8.13
C GLN A 134 -2.26 15.27 -8.63
N VAL A 135 -2.59 14.20 -7.91
CA VAL A 135 -2.24 12.82 -8.31
C VAL A 135 -2.99 12.42 -9.58
N LEU A 136 -4.29 12.71 -9.68
CA LEU A 136 -5.13 12.31 -10.83
C LEU A 136 -4.86 13.11 -12.12
N LYS A 137 -4.18 14.25 -12.04
CA LYS A 137 -3.76 15.03 -13.21
C LYS A 137 -2.51 14.47 -13.90
N ARG A 138 -1.88 13.46 -13.30
CA ARG A 138 -0.70 12.77 -13.84
C ARG A 138 -1.13 11.47 -14.49
#